data_AF-A0A371D837-F1
#
_entry.id   AF-A0A371D837-F1
#
_cell.length_a   1.000
_cell.length_b   1.000
_cell.length_c   1.000
_cell.angle_alpha   90.00
_cell.angle_beta   90.00
_cell.angle_gamma   90.00
#
_symmetry.space_group_name_H-M   'P 1'
#
loop_
_entity.id
_entity.type
_entity.pdbx_description
1 polymer ?
#
loop_
_entity_poly.entity_id
_entity_poly.type
_entity_poly.pdbx_seq_one_letter_code
_entity_poly.pdbx_strand_id
1 'polypeptide(L)'
;PMPNQFAVLRIDPVAMVEPLRDPQALAEARAMKPKKYLMYLSMPMDLPSPTSSWCRYGTDPVASTLRPADPRQGIAPDMVMPIAPNTQHLRGRPALTPQPSFPFNNCFFWMDSMILLRVKVRKEGYD
;
A
#
# COMPACT_ATOMS: atom_id res chain seq x y z
N PRO A 1 -13.46 2.75 1.45
CA PRO A 1 -13.03 1.53 0.72
C PRO A 1 -13.39 0.30 1.55
N MET A 2 -13.55 -0.88 0.95
CA MET A 2 -13.71 -2.12 1.72
C MET A 2 -12.33 -2.75 1.98
N PRO A 3 -12.13 -3.46 3.11
CA PRO A 3 -10.92 -4.25 3.30
C PRO A 3 -10.88 -5.46 2.36
N ASN A 4 -9.75 -6.15 2.34
CA ASN A 4 -9.45 -7.32 1.52
C ASN A 4 -9.51 -7.06 0.01
N GLN A 5 -9.03 -5.89 -0.40
CA GLN A 5 -9.04 -5.46 -1.80
C GLN A 5 -7.69 -4.88 -2.19
N PHE A 6 -7.28 -5.12 -3.44
CA PHE A 6 -6.20 -4.35 -4.04
C PHE A 6 -6.70 -2.95 -4.41
N ALA A 7 -5.86 -1.96 -4.17
CA ALA A 7 -6.13 -0.58 -4.49
C ALA A 7 -4.89 0.08 -5.09
N VAL A 8 -5.12 0.98 -6.04
CA VAL A 8 -4.09 1.92 -6.49
C VAL A 8 -4.21 3.17 -5.64
N LEU A 9 -3.18 3.44 -4.84
CA LEU A 9 -3.13 4.60 -3.97
C LEU A 9 -2.17 5.65 -4.53
N ARG A 10 -2.51 6.91 -4.34
CA ARG A 10 -1.65 8.06 -4.62
C ARG A 10 -1.68 8.97 -3.40
N ILE A 11 -0.50 9.36 -2.92
CA ILE A 11 -0.36 10.29 -1.81
C ILE A 11 -0.87 11.66 -2.27
N ASP A 12 -1.64 12.32 -1.40
CA ASP A 12 -2.04 13.74 -1.56
C ASP A 12 -1.19 14.58 -0.59
N PRO A 13 0.03 15.00 -1.00
CA PRO A 13 0.94 15.67 -0.10
C PRO A 13 0.41 17.02 0.37
N VAL A 14 -0.38 17.72 -0.46
CA VAL A 14 -0.96 19.02 -0.11
C VAL A 14 -1.98 18.83 1.01
N ALA A 15 -2.91 17.88 0.87
CA ALA A 15 -3.89 17.61 1.93
C ALA A 15 -3.25 17.12 3.24
N MET A 16 -2.07 16.48 3.17
CA MET A 16 -1.34 16.05 4.36
C MET A 16 -0.75 17.22 5.17
N VAL A 17 -0.25 18.26 4.49
CA VAL A 17 0.47 19.38 5.14
C VAL A 17 -0.38 20.64 5.30
N GLU A 18 -1.48 20.78 4.57
CA GLU A 18 -2.38 21.93 4.67
C GLU A 18 -2.83 22.24 6.11
N PRO A 19 -3.19 21.26 6.97
CA PRO A 19 -3.55 21.53 8.35
C PRO A 19 -2.41 22.12 9.20
N LEU A 20 -1.15 21.95 8.79
CA LEU A 20 0.02 22.47 9.51
C LEU A 20 0.19 23.98 9.33
N ARG A 21 -0.46 24.58 8.31
CA ARG A 21 -0.37 26.01 7.97
C ARG A 21 1.07 26.50 7.78
N ASP A 22 1.93 25.63 7.25
CA ASP A 22 3.33 25.92 6.95
C ASP A 22 3.48 26.25 5.45
N PRO A 23 3.83 27.50 5.09
CA PRO A 23 3.99 27.91 3.69
C PRO A 23 5.10 27.15 2.96
N GLN A 24 6.20 26.81 3.64
CA GLN A 24 7.30 26.07 3.04
C GLN A 24 6.88 24.63 2.76
N ALA A 25 6.27 23.95 3.74
CA ALA A 25 5.76 22.60 3.55
C ALA A 25 4.74 22.53 2.41
N LEU A 26 3.86 23.54 2.30
CA LEU A 26 2.89 23.65 1.21
C LEU A 26 3.54 23.86 -0.16
N ALA A 27 4.59 24.68 -0.25
CA ALA A 27 5.32 24.90 -1.49
C ALA A 27 6.00 23.60 -1.97
N GLU A 28 6.70 22.90 -1.08
CA GLU A 28 7.32 21.61 -1.37
C GLU A 28 6.29 20.53 -1.71
N ALA A 29 5.16 20.51 -1.00
CA ALA A 29 4.06 19.59 -1.28
C ALA A 29 3.47 19.78 -2.69
N ARG A 30 3.35 21.02 -3.16
CA ARG A 30 2.88 21.33 -4.52
C ARG A 30 3.92 20.98 -5.59
N ALA A 31 5.21 21.04 -5.27
CA ALA A 31 6.29 20.68 -6.18
C ALA A 31 6.48 19.15 -6.34
N MET A 32 6.00 18.36 -5.37
CA MET A 32 6.06 16.91 -5.45
C MET A 32 5.27 16.36 -6.64
N LYS A 33 5.79 15.26 -7.21
CA LYS A 33 5.12 14.47 -8.27
C LYS A 33 4.74 13.10 -7.70
N PRO A 34 3.55 12.96 -7.07
CA PRO A 34 3.16 11.71 -6.43
C PRO A 34 3.06 10.57 -7.45
N LYS A 35 3.57 9.40 -7.08
CA LYS A 35 3.44 8.18 -7.88
C LYS A 35 2.19 7.41 -7.46
N LYS A 36 1.76 6.50 -8.33
CA LYS A 36 0.73 5.51 -8.03
C LYS A 36 1.42 4.27 -7.43
N TYR A 37 0.84 3.73 -6.38
CA TYR A 37 1.32 2.56 -5.67
C TYR A 37 0.22 1.51 -5.63
N LEU A 38 0.57 0.27 -5.95
CA LEU A 38 -0.34 -0.85 -5.80
C LEU A 38 -0.21 -1.41 -4.38
N MET A 39 -1.32 -1.48 -3.67
CA MET A 39 -1.35 -1.94 -2.28
C MET A 39 -2.54 -2.87 -2.06
N TYR A 40 -2.40 -3.77 -1.10
CA TYR A 40 -3.51 -4.56 -0.57
C TYR A 40 -4.03 -3.90 0.72
N LEU A 41 -5.32 -3.62 0.78
CA LEU A 41 -5.98 -3.06 1.97
C LEU A 41 -6.33 -4.22 2.91
N SER A 42 -5.49 -4.52 3.89
CA SER A 42 -5.67 -5.72 4.71
C SER A 42 -6.77 -5.55 5.75
N MET A 43 -6.71 -4.52 6.58
CA MET A 43 -7.70 -4.30 7.63
C MET A 43 -7.95 -2.81 7.93
N PRO A 44 -9.20 -2.42 8.23
CA PRO A 44 -9.47 -1.09 8.75
C PRO A 44 -8.92 -1.00 10.18
N MET A 45 -8.30 0.13 10.50
CA MET A 45 -7.74 0.42 11.82
C MET A 45 -8.62 1.37 12.62
N ASP A 46 -9.72 1.83 12.02
CA ASP A 46 -10.75 2.66 12.64
C ASP A 46 -12.11 1.98 12.58
N LEU A 47 -12.96 2.26 13.56
CA LEU A 47 -14.39 1.96 13.46
C LEU A 47 -15.00 2.83 12.35
N PRO A 48 -15.82 2.27 11.45
CA PRO A 48 -16.43 3.03 10.38
C PRO A 48 -17.42 4.05 10.95
N SER A 49 -17.02 5.32 11.02
CA SER A 49 -17.94 6.43 11.26
C SER A 49 -18.48 6.94 9.92
N PRO A 50 -19.80 7.10 9.75
CA PRO A 50 -20.39 7.63 8.54
C PRO A 50 -20.02 9.11 8.26
N THR A 51 -19.46 9.81 9.26
CA THR A 51 -19.03 11.21 9.14
C THR A 51 -17.53 11.37 8.89
N SER A 52 -16.74 10.29 8.95
CA SER A 52 -15.29 10.40 8.80
C SER A 52 -14.90 10.64 7.34
N SER A 53 -14.14 11.71 7.10
CA SER A 53 -13.56 12.01 5.79
C SER A 53 -12.36 11.13 5.45
N TRP A 54 -11.84 10.36 6.43
CA TRP A 54 -10.68 9.49 6.31
C TRP A 54 -10.90 8.18 7.06
N CYS A 55 -10.28 7.11 6.61
CA CYS A 55 -10.22 5.86 7.36
C CYS A 55 -8.78 5.35 7.37
N ARG A 56 -8.28 4.97 8.55
CA ARG A 56 -6.97 4.32 8.66
C ARG A 56 -7.05 2.87 8.21
N TYR A 57 -6.07 2.44 7.45
CA TYR A 57 -5.91 1.05 7.00
C TYR A 57 -4.50 0.56 7.28
N GLY A 58 -4.40 -0.69 7.74
CA GLY A 58 -3.22 -1.50 7.50
C GLY A 58 -3.18 -1.84 6.02
N THR A 59 -2.04 -1.59 5.39
CA THR A 59 -1.86 -1.82 3.95
C THR A 59 -0.57 -2.54 3.68
N ASP A 60 -0.60 -3.49 2.76
CA ASP A 60 0.57 -4.26 2.34
C ASP A 60 0.97 -3.81 0.93
N PRO A 61 2.14 -3.17 0.76
CA PRO A 61 2.63 -2.78 -0.55
C PRO A 61 2.87 -3.98 -1.45
N VAL A 62 2.45 -3.87 -2.71
CA VAL A 62 2.80 -4.85 -3.74
C VAL A 62 4.12 -4.43 -4.38
N ALA A 63 5.14 -5.26 -4.22
CA ALA A 63 6.46 -5.05 -4.80
C ALA A 63 6.60 -5.82 -6.12
N SER A 64 7.34 -5.25 -7.07
CA SER A 64 7.74 -5.91 -8.32
C SER A 64 9.16 -6.47 -8.31
N THR A 65 9.86 -6.33 -7.17
CA THR A 65 11.27 -6.70 -6.96
C THR A 65 11.45 -7.21 -5.53
N LEU A 66 12.60 -7.84 -5.24
CA LEU A 66 12.97 -8.22 -3.87
C LEU A 66 13.45 -7.00 -3.08
N ARG A 67 13.25 -7.01 -1.77
CA ARG A 67 13.78 -5.97 -0.87
C ARG A 67 15.27 -6.16 -0.60
N PRO A 68 16.02 -5.09 -0.27
CA PRO A 68 17.30 -5.24 0.39
C PRO A 68 17.19 -6.05 1.67
N ALA A 69 18.26 -6.78 2.02
CA ALA A 69 18.36 -7.47 3.29
C ALA A 69 18.32 -6.48 4.47
N ASP A 70 17.69 -6.88 5.57
CA ASP A 70 17.79 -6.19 6.86
C ASP A 70 18.33 -7.17 7.92
N PRO A 71 19.66 -7.22 8.12
CA PRO A 71 20.27 -8.12 9.09
C PRO A 71 19.84 -7.85 10.53
N ARG A 72 19.42 -6.62 10.87
CA ARG A 72 19.01 -6.28 12.24
C ARG A 72 17.69 -6.93 12.62
N GLN A 73 16.80 -7.07 11.64
CA GLN A 73 15.50 -7.76 11.79
C GLN A 73 15.56 -9.22 11.31
N GLY A 74 16.73 -9.69 10.86
CA GLY A 74 16.87 -11.04 10.31
C GLY A 74 16.13 -11.26 8.98
N ILE A 75 15.86 -10.19 8.22
CA ILE A 75 15.07 -10.27 6.98
C ILE A 75 16.01 -10.47 5.79
N ALA A 76 15.88 -11.61 5.10
CA ALA A 76 16.57 -11.86 3.83
C ALA A 76 15.75 -11.35 2.63
N PRO A 77 16.38 -11.03 1.48
CA PRO A 77 15.68 -10.51 0.30
C PRO A 77 14.54 -11.40 -0.23
N ASP A 78 14.67 -12.71 -0.05
CA ASP A 78 13.72 -13.72 -0.50
C ASP A 78 12.65 -14.09 0.56
N MET A 79 12.61 -13.39 1.69
CA MET A 79 11.51 -13.47 2.65
C MET A 79 10.29 -12.70 2.12
N VAL A 80 9.63 -13.31 1.13
CA VAL A 80 8.52 -12.72 0.38
C VAL A 80 7.38 -13.72 0.19
N MET A 81 6.18 -13.21 -0.07
CA MET A 81 5.01 -14.00 -0.48
C MET A 81 4.67 -13.68 -1.94
N PRO A 82 4.90 -14.61 -2.88
CA PRO A 82 4.56 -14.41 -4.29
C PRO A 82 3.06 -14.29 -4.51
N ILE A 83 2.65 -13.41 -5.42
CA ILE A 83 1.26 -13.25 -5.85
C ILE A 83 1.10 -13.93 -7.21
N ALA A 84 0.21 -14.91 -7.32
CA ALA A 84 -0.07 -15.62 -8.56
C ALA A 84 -0.45 -14.61 -9.66
N PRO A 85 0.07 -14.74 -10.90
CA PRO A 85 0.73 -15.92 -11.47
C PRO A 85 2.26 -16.04 -11.22
N ASN A 86 2.84 -15.29 -10.29
CA ASN A 86 4.26 -15.41 -9.96
C ASN A 86 4.60 -16.78 -9.34
N THR A 87 5.58 -17.48 -9.93
CA THR A 87 6.07 -18.80 -9.48
C THR A 87 7.49 -18.75 -8.90
N GLN A 88 8.08 -17.55 -8.80
CA GLN A 88 9.40 -17.35 -8.21
C GLN A 88 9.33 -17.30 -6.68
N HIS A 89 10.40 -17.68 -5.99
CA HIS A 89 10.54 -17.58 -4.53
C HIS A 89 9.44 -18.29 -3.70
N LEU A 90 8.78 -19.31 -4.25
CA LEU A 90 7.73 -20.08 -3.57
C LEU A 90 8.21 -20.76 -2.29
N ARG A 91 9.49 -21.15 -2.21
CA ARG A 91 10.12 -21.79 -1.02
C ARG A 91 9.25 -22.92 -0.43
N GLY A 92 8.66 -23.75 -1.30
CA GLY A 92 7.80 -24.88 -0.92
C GLY A 92 6.35 -24.53 -0.56
N ARG A 93 5.92 -23.28 -0.72
CA ARG A 93 4.55 -22.80 -0.46
C ARG A 93 3.86 -22.39 -1.76
N PRO A 94 2.53 -22.51 -1.87
CA PRO A 94 1.81 -21.96 -3.02
C PRO A 94 1.84 -20.41 -3.01
N ALA A 95 1.78 -19.82 -4.20
CA ALA A 95 1.56 -18.37 -4.34
C ALA A 95 0.16 -17.98 -3.84
N LEU A 96 0.00 -16.72 -3.44
CA LEU A 96 -1.30 -16.17 -3.10
C LEU A 96 -2.14 -15.99 -4.36
N THR A 97 -3.36 -16.51 -4.37
CA THR A 97 -4.24 -16.49 -5.54
C THR A 97 -5.38 -15.51 -5.34
N PRO A 98 -5.20 -14.22 -5.72
CA PRO A 98 -6.26 -13.24 -5.62
C PRO A 98 -7.39 -13.52 -6.61
N GLN A 99 -8.57 -12.99 -6.30
CA GLN A 99 -9.73 -13.00 -7.19
C GLN A 99 -10.20 -11.56 -7.42
N PRO A 100 -10.26 -11.08 -8.68
CA PRO A 100 -9.83 -11.76 -9.92
C PRO A 100 -8.31 -12.00 -9.98
N SER A 101 -7.87 -12.82 -10.93
CA SER A 101 -6.45 -13.14 -11.14
C SER A 101 -5.61 -11.87 -11.27
N PHE A 102 -4.42 -11.88 -10.65
CA PHE A 102 -3.52 -10.72 -10.70
C PHE A 102 -2.91 -10.57 -12.10
N PRO A 103 -2.80 -9.33 -12.62
CA PRO A 103 -2.33 -9.13 -13.99
C PRO A 103 -0.81 -9.24 -14.17
N PHE A 104 -0.03 -9.32 -13.09
CA PHE A 104 1.44 -9.26 -13.12
C PHE A 104 2.07 -10.54 -12.55
N ASN A 105 3.08 -11.08 -13.25
CA ASN A 105 3.72 -12.35 -12.90
C ASN A 105 5.01 -12.20 -12.07
N ASN A 106 5.34 -10.99 -11.61
CA ASN A 106 6.55 -10.67 -10.86
C ASN A 106 6.25 -9.91 -9.57
N CYS A 107 5.06 -10.11 -8.99
CA CYS A 107 4.61 -9.40 -7.80
C CYS A 107 4.75 -10.22 -6.52
N PHE A 108 5.04 -9.51 -5.43
CA PHE A 108 5.28 -10.06 -4.11
C PHE A 108 4.72 -9.14 -3.02
N PHE A 109 4.36 -9.72 -1.88
CA PHE A 109 4.38 -8.99 -0.61
C PHE A 109 5.72 -9.25 0.08
N TRP A 110 6.35 -8.19 0.60
CA TRP A 110 7.54 -8.33 1.41
C TRP A 110 7.16 -8.75 2.84
N MET A 111 8.01 -9.55 3.48
CA MET A 111 7.88 -9.77 4.92
C MET A 111 8.07 -8.45 5.65
N ASP A 112 7.23 -8.20 6.65
CA ASP A 112 7.27 -7.01 7.51
C ASP A 112 7.34 -5.68 6.74
N SER A 113 6.38 -5.49 5.82
CA SER A 113 6.26 -4.27 5.01
C SER A 113 4.92 -3.56 5.17
N MET A 114 4.11 -3.93 6.17
CA MET A 114 2.81 -3.31 6.40
C MET A 114 3.00 -1.82 6.71
N ILE A 115 2.20 -0.96 6.08
CA ILE A 115 2.19 0.49 6.30
C ILE A 115 0.79 0.91 6.76
N LEU A 116 0.73 1.80 7.75
CA LEU A 116 -0.50 2.44 8.19
C LEU A 116 -0.77 3.69 7.34
N LEU A 117 -1.88 3.70 6.60
CA LEU A 117 -2.28 4.82 5.75
C LEU A 117 -3.63 5.40 6.14
N ARG A 118 -3.79 6.72 5.97
CA ARG A 118 -5.11 7.38 6.01
C ARG A 118 -5.64 7.49 4.59
N VAL A 119 -6.68 6.74 4.29
CA VAL A 119 -7.32 6.76 2.97
C VAL A 119 -8.52 7.70 3.02
N LYS A 120 -8.50 8.73 2.16
CA LYS A 120 -9.63 9.65 2.02
C LYS A 120 -10.84 8.92 1.44
N VAL A 121 -11.97 9.03 2.12
CA VAL A 121 -13.24 8.47 1.64
C VAL A 121 -13.90 9.54 0.77
N ARG A 122 -14.00 9.30 -0.54
CA ARG A 122 -14.84 10.09 -1.45
C ARG A 122 -16.01 9.25 -1.90
N LYS A 123 -17.23 9.78 -1.77
CA LYS A 123 -18.44 9.09 -2.23
C LYS A 123 -18.51 9.00 -3.75
N GLU A 124 -17.92 9.98 -4.43
CA GLU A 124 -17.94 10.08 -5.90
C GLU A 124 -16.79 9.32 -6.59
N GLY A 125 -15.84 8.75 -5.83
CA GLY A 125 -14.66 8.08 -6.38
C GLY A 125 -13.46 9.00 -6.63
N TYR A 126 -12.48 8.50 -7.37
CA TYR A 126 -11.29 9.24 -7.82
C TYR A 126 -11.13 9.03 -9.33
N ASP A 127 -10.95 10.12 -10.07
CA ASP A 127 -10.57 10.14 -11.48
C ASP A 127 -9.06 9.82 -11.67
#